data_AF-A0A7J8IUE6-F1
#
_entry.id   AF-A0A7J8IUE6-F1
#
_cell.length_a   1.000
_cell.length_b   1.000
_cell.length_c   1.000
_cell.angle_alpha   90.00
_cell.angle_beta   90.00
_cell.angle_gamma   90.00
#
_symmetry.space_group_name_H-M   'P 1'
#
loop_
_entity.id
_entity.type
_entity.pdbx_description
1 polymer ?
#
loop_
_entity_poly.entity_id
_entity_poly.type
_entity_poly.pdbx_seq_one_letter_code
_entity_poly.pdbx_strand_id
1 'polypeptide(L)'
;MIEDLQNELKSTENCVNLQPQIDAITIDLRRVQDEKELCESETIDKHKERETLEKEKKSVNDQIIQFDNLMNQKEDKLRQRYRDTYDAVLWLRNNRDKFKQRVYEPIMLTVRNFIHLGRICFIIDFCCFKNSLFYLNPWFSIVATGILLYPYTSIDQGPLINTPVNFF
;
A
#
# COMPACT_ATOMS: atom_id res chain seq x y z
N MET A 1 -2.19 85.47 -36.70
CA MET A 1 -2.65 85.49 -35.29
C MET A 1 -4.07 84.96 -35.12
N ILE A 2 -5.11 85.61 -35.65
CA ILE A 2 -6.49 85.05 -35.57
C ILE A 2 -6.62 83.80 -36.45
N GLU A 3 -5.98 83.80 -37.62
CA GLU A 3 -6.00 82.70 -38.58
C GLU A 3 -5.24 81.46 -38.06
N ASP A 4 -4.15 81.66 -37.31
CA ASP A 4 -3.40 80.57 -36.65
C ASP A 4 -4.24 79.92 -35.55
N LEU A 5 -4.92 80.74 -34.74
CA LEU A 5 -5.85 80.25 -33.72
C LEU A 5 -7.05 79.52 -34.34
N GLN A 6 -7.54 79.96 -35.51
CA GLN A 6 -8.59 79.26 -36.25
C GLN A 6 -8.12 77.91 -36.84
N ASN A 7 -6.85 77.82 -37.26
CA ASN A 7 -6.24 76.57 -37.71
C ASN A 7 -5.99 75.61 -36.54
N GLU A 8 -5.55 76.10 -35.38
CA GLU A 8 -5.45 75.30 -34.16
C GLU A 8 -6.82 74.79 -33.71
N LEU A 9 -7.87 75.62 -33.77
CA LEU A 9 -9.24 75.22 -33.44
C LEU A 9 -9.77 74.14 -34.40
N LYS A 10 -9.54 74.29 -35.71
CA LYS A 10 -9.87 73.24 -36.70
C LYS A 10 -9.08 71.95 -36.49
N SER A 11 -7.83 72.05 -36.05
CA SER A 11 -7.01 70.87 -35.73
C SER A 11 -7.50 70.16 -34.47
N THR A 12 -8.05 70.89 -33.50
CA THR A 12 -8.64 70.35 -32.27
C THR A 12 -10.09 69.90 -32.44
N GLU A 13 -10.83 70.47 -33.40
CA GLU A 13 -12.16 70.00 -33.81
C GLU A 13 -12.08 68.63 -34.53
N ASN A 14 -10.93 68.32 -35.14
CA ASN A 14 -10.59 66.98 -35.63
C ASN A 14 -10.16 66.00 -34.51
N CYS A 15 -10.37 66.33 -33.24
CA CYS A 15 -10.22 65.41 -32.11
C CYS A 15 -11.14 64.20 -32.34
N VAL A 16 -10.53 63.11 -32.83
CA VAL A 16 -11.18 61.82 -33.07
C VAL A 16 -11.92 61.43 -31.82
N ASN A 17 -13.23 61.17 -31.92
CA ASN A 17 -14.04 60.72 -30.79
C ASN A 17 -13.44 59.44 -30.21
N LEU A 18 -12.73 59.56 -29.07
CA LEU A 18 -12.02 58.47 -28.40
C LEU A 18 -12.95 57.59 -27.56
N GLN A 19 -14.20 58.02 -27.35
CA GLN A 19 -15.18 57.30 -26.54
C GLN A 19 -15.40 55.85 -26.98
N PRO A 20 -15.50 55.51 -28.28
CA PRO A 20 -15.65 54.12 -28.73
C PRO A 20 -14.44 53.24 -28.39
N GLN A 21 -13.23 53.81 -28.37
CA GLN A 21 -12.01 53.07 -27.99
C GLN A 21 -11.98 52.82 -26.48
N ILE A 22 -12.43 53.79 -25.67
CA ILE A 22 -12.57 53.65 -24.21
C ILE A 22 -13.63 52.59 -23.87
N ASP A 23 -14.77 52.61 -24.56
CA ASP A 23 -15.84 51.65 -24.34
C ASP A 23 -15.40 50.22 -24.74
N ALA A 24 -14.67 50.08 -25.85
CA ALA A 24 -14.08 48.81 -26.27
C ALA A 24 -13.09 48.25 -25.22
N ILE A 25 -12.17 49.09 -24.74
CA ILE A 25 -11.21 48.71 -23.68
C ILE A 25 -11.94 48.34 -22.38
N THR A 26 -13.01 49.05 -22.04
CA THR A 26 -13.80 48.77 -20.83
C THR A 26 -14.49 47.40 -20.91
N ILE A 27 -14.98 47.01 -22.08
CA ILE A 27 -15.57 45.69 -22.32
C ILE A 27 -14.49 44.60 -22.19
N ASP A 28 -13.32 44.82 -22.80
CA ASP A 28 -12.20 43.87 -22.71
C ASP A 28 -11.70 43.71 -21.28
N LEU A 29 -11.61 44.80 -20.51
CA LEU A 29 -11.23 44.75 -19.09
C LEU A 29 -12.22 43.92 -18.27
N ARG A 30 -13.53 44.07 -18.51
CA ARG A 30 -14.54 43.24 -17.84
C ARG A 30 -14.40 41.77 -18.23
N ARG A 31 -14.24 41.48 -19.52
CA ARG A 31 -14.03 40.09 -19.98
C ARG A 31 -12.82 39.44 -19.33
N VAL A 32 -11.69 40.15 -19.29
CA VAL A 32 -10.46 39.64 -18.66
C VAL A 32 -10.65 39.45 -17.15
N GLN A 33 -11.42 40.32 -16.50
CA GLN A 33 -11.72 40.19 -15.08
C GLN A 33 -12.60 38.96 -14.80
N ASP A 34 -13.62 38.70 -15.62
CA ASP A 34 -14.47 37.51 -15.50
C ASP A 34 -13.67 36.23 -15.74
N GLU A 35 -12.78 36.22 -16.75
CA GLU A 35 -11.86 35.10 -17.03
C GLU A 35 -10.88 34.87 -15.88
N LYS A 36 -10.38 35.94 -15.26
CA LYS A 36 -9.52 35.85 -14.07
C LYS A 36 -10.27 35.23 -12.90
N GLU A 37 -11.50 35.66 -12.62
CA GLU A 37 -12.31 35.14 -11.52
C GLU A 37 -12.63 33.65 -11.72
N LEU A 38 -12.91 33.24 -12.95
CA LEU A 38 -13.08 31.83 -13.30
C LEU A 38 -11.79 31.03 -13.01
N CYS A 39 -10.65 31.48 -13.52
CA CYS A 39 -9.36 30.81 -13.31
C CYS A 39 -8.97 30.75 -11.81
N GLU A 40 -9.26 31.81 -11.05
CA GLU A 40 -9.02 31.87 -9.61
C GLU A 40 -9.89 30.85 -8.86
N SER A 41 -11.16 30.71 -9.25
CA SER A 41 -12.06 29.69 -8.69
C SER A 41 -11.55 28.27 -8.96
N GLU A 42 -11.11 27.98 -10.19
CA GLU A 42 -10.54 26.68 -10.55
C GLU A 42 -9.25 26.38 -9.77
N THR A 43 -8.41 27.40 -9.59
CA THR A 43 -7.17 27.27 -8.82
C THR A 43 -7.44 26.92 -7.36
N ILE A 44 -8.45 27.55 -6.75
CA ILE A 44 -8.87 27.26 -5.37
C ILE A 44 -9.37 25.82 -5.27
N ASP A 45 -10.19 25.36 -6.21
CA ASP A 45 -10.74 24.01 -6.16
C ASP A 45 -9.67 22.95 -6.39
N LYS A 46 -8.74 23.19 -7.33
CA LYS A 46 -7.56 22.33 -7.52
C LYS A 46 -6.67 22.28 -6.28
N HIS A 47 -6.54 23.40 -5.57
CA HIS A 47 -5.76 23.43 -4.34
C HIS A 47 -6.40 22.57 -3.23
N LYS A 48 -7.72 22.68 -3.03
CA LYS A 48 -8.46 21.83 -2.06
C LYS A 48 -8.39 20.35 -2.42
N GLU A 49 -8.49 20.02 -3.71
CA GLU A 49 -8.36 18.65 -4.20
C GLU A 49 -6.97 18.09 -3.85
N ARG A 50 -5.90 18.88 -4.10
CA ARG A 50 -4.53 18.50 -3.76
C ARG A 50 -4.36 18.25 -2.26
N GLU A 51 -4.84 19.15 -1.40
CA GLU A 51 -4.75 18.98 0.05
C GLU A 51 -5.47 17.72 0.54
N THR A 52 -6.61 17.39 -0.05
CA THR A 52 -7.37 16.18 0.27
C THR A 52 -6.58 14.93 -0.09
N LEU A 53 -6.04 14.88 -1.32
CA LEU A 53 -5.21 13.75 -1.79
C LEU A 53 -3.94 13.60 -0.95
N GLU A 54 -3.30 14.70 -0.53
CA GLU A 54 -2.13 14.65 0.34
C GLU A 54 -2.44 14.06 1.71
N LYS A 55 -3.61 14.39 2.30
CA LYS A 55 -4.08 13.79 3.55
C LYS A 55 -4.34 12.29 3.40
N GLU A 56 -4.96 11.87 2.31
CA GLU A 56 -5.20 10.45 2.02
C GLU A 56 -3.89 9.70 1.84
N LYS A 57 -2.95 10.25 1.06
CA LYS A 57 -1.61 9.67 0.88
C LYS A 57 -0.90 9.47 2.21
N LYS A 58 -0.95 10.48 3.09
CA LYS A 58 -0.36 10.39 4.42
C LYS A 58 -1.02 9.30 5.26
N SER A 59 -2.36 9.24 5.28
CA SER A 59 -3.12 8.22 6.00
C SER A 59 -2.75 6.80 5.56
N VAL A 60 -2.68 6.57 4.24
CA VAL A 60 -2.27 5.26 3.68
C VAL A 60 -0.84 4.92 4.08
N ASN A 61 0.08 5.88 4.03
CA ASN A 61 1.46 5.68 4.45
C ASN A 61 1.57 5.32 5.95
N ASP A 62 0.81 6.01 6.80
CA ASP A 62 0.76 5.73 8.24
C ASP A 62 0.22 4.32 8.51
N GLN A 63 -0.77 3.87 7.72
CA GLN A 63 -1.28 2.49 7.78
C GLN A 63 -0.21 1.46 7.36
N ILE A 64 0.56 1.73 6.31
CA ILE A 64 1.66 0.85 5.88
C ILE A 64 2.69 0.69 7.01
N ILE A 65 3.12 1.80 7.61
CA ILE A 65 4.06 1.78 8.75
C ILE A 65 3.48 0.99 9.93
N GLN A 66 2.18 1.14 10.20
CA GLN A 66 1.51 0.37 11.24
C GLN A 66 1.52 -1.14 10.93
N PHE A 67 1.26 -1.54 9.68
CA PHE A 67 1.32 -2.94 9.27
C PHE A 67 2.72 -3.53 9.35
N ASP A 68 3.75 -2.79 8.93
CA ASP A 68 5.14 -3.22 9.04
C ASP A 68 5.54 -3.42 10.50
N ASN A 69 5.17 -2.50 11.39
CA ASN A 69 5.37 -2.64 12.83
C ASN A 69 4.68 -3.89 13.39
N LEU A 70 3.44 -4.17 12.97
CA LEU A 70 2.72 -5.37 13.40
C LEU A 70 3.38 -6.66 12.87
N MET A 71 3.91 -6.65 11.66
CA MET A 71 4.63 -7.79 11.10
C MET A 71 5.92 -8.05 11.86
N ASN A 72 6.72 -7.02 12.14
CA ASN A 72 7.94 -7.13 12.94
C ASN A 72 7.64 -7.72 14.33
N GLN A 73 6.58 -7.25 14.99
CA GLN A 73 6.16 -7.81 16.29
C GLN A 73 5.76 -9.29 16.22
N LYS A 74 5.15 -9.74 15.11
CA LYS A 74 4.81 -11.16 14.93
C LYS A 74 6.05 -12.01 14.70
N GLU A 75 7.00 -11.50 13.92
CA GLU A 75 8.27 -12.18 13.67
C GLU A 75 9.12 -12.29 14.94
N ASP A 76 9.18 -11.23 15.76
CA ASP A 76 9.85 -11.27 17.05
C ASP A 76 9.22 -12.31 18.00
N LYS A 77 7.89 -12.38 18.05
CA LYS A 77 7.17 -13.40 18.82
C LYS A 77 7.41 -14.82 18.30
N LEU A 78 7.56 -14.98 16.98
CA LEU A 78 7.91 -16.28 16.37
C LEU A 78 9.33 -16.67 16.78
N ARG A 79 10.28 -15.74 16.63
CA ARG A 79 11.69 -15.95 17.01
C ARG A 79 11.83 -16.31 18.48
N GLN A 80 11.09 -15.66 19.38
CA GLN A 80 11.18 -15.89 20.81
C GLN A 80 10.62 -17.25 21.23
N ARG A 81 9.55 -17.75 20.59
CA ARG A 81 8.86 -18.98 21.01
C ARG A 81 9.23 -20.22 20.19
N TYR A 82 9.49 -20.06 18.90
CA TYR A 82 9.72 -21.15 17.95
C TYR A 82 10.88 -20.81 17.02
N ARG A 83 12.11 -20.84 17.55
CA ARG A 83 13.32 -20.48 16.81
C ARG A 83 13.51 -21.30 15.54
N ASP A 84 13.32 -22.61 15.61
CA ASP A 84 13.46 -23.49 14.45
C ASP A 84 12.45 -23.17 13.35
N THR A 85 11.23 -22.77 13.72
CA THR A 85 10.22 -22.33 12.76
C THR A 85 10.60 -20.99 12.12
N TYR A 86 11.16 -20.07 12.90
CA TYR A 86 11.69 -18.82 12.38
C TYR A 86 12.83 -19.05 11.37
N ASP A 87 13.77 -19.92 11.69
CA ASP A 87 14.90 -20.25 10.80
C ASP A 87 14.42 -20.93 9.51
N ALA A 88 13.44 -21.84 9.61
CA ALA A 88 12.81 -22.46 8.44
C ALA A 88 12.10 -21.43 7.54
N VAL A 89 11.40 -20.44 8.12
CA VAL A 89 10.76 -19.36 7.37
C VAL A 89 11.80 -18.49 6.68
N LEU A 90 12.89 -18.13 7.37
CA LEU A 90 13.97 -17.34 6.79
C LEU A 90 14.61 -18.07 5.62
N TRP A 91 14.89 -19.37 5.77
CA TRP A 91 15.40 -20.20 4.69
C TRP A 91 14.42 -20.26 3.52
N LEU A 92 13.12 -20.45 3.79
CA LEU A 92 12.09 -20.50 2.77
C LEU A 92 11.97 -19.18 1.98
N ARG A 93 12.09 -18.03 2.66
CA ARG A 93 12.14 -16.70 2.03
C ARG A 93 13.34 -16.53 1.11
N ASN A 94 14.52 -16.99 1.54
CA ASN A 94 15.76 -16.90 0.77
C ASN A 94 15.82 -17.85 -0.43
N ASN A 95 14.99 -18.90 -0.45
CA ASN A 95 14.96 -19.92 -1.49
C ASN A 95 13.63 -19.92 -2.27
N ARG A 96 12.85 -18.83 -2.23
CA ARG A 96 11.52 -18.74 -2.86
C ARG A 96 11.56 -19.02 -4.36
N ASP A 97 12.64 -18.62 -5.02
CA ASP A 97 12.92 -18.81 -6.44
C ASP A 97 13.06 -20.28 -6.85
N LYS A 98 13.36 -21.17 -5.90
CA LYS A 98 13.52 -22.61 -6.14
C LYS A 98 12.18 -23.35 -6.23
N PHE A 99 11.08 -22.71 -5.84
CA PHE A 99 9.75 -23.32 -5.85
C PHE A 99 8.96 -22.87 -7.08
N LYS A 100 8.41 -23.84 -7.83
CA LYS A 100 7.55 -23.58 -9.00
C LYS A 100 6.18 -22.99 -8.63
N GLN A 101 5.78 -23.13 -7.37
CA GLN A 101 4.47 -22.72 -6.85
C GLN A 101 4.63 -21.85 -5.60
N ARG A 102 3.57 -21.10 -5.28
CA ARG A 102 3.59 -20.18 -4.15
C ARG A 102 3.67 -20.94 -2.84
N VAL A 103 4.76 -20.74 -2.10
CA VAL A 103 4.93 -21.29 -0.76
C VAL A 103 4.37 -20.31 0.27
N TYR A 104 3.41 -20.81 1.07
CA TYR A 104 2.74 -20.06 2.13
C TYR A 104 3.58 -20.06 3.41
N GLU A 105 3.61 -18.92 4.09
CA GLU A 105 4.25 -18.79 5.39
C GLU A 105 3.36 -19.38 6.50
N PRO A 106 3.92 -19.67 7.69
CA PRO A 106 3.14 -20.17 8.81
C PRO A 106 1.93 -19.28 9.12
N ILE A 107 0.80 -19.92 9.44
CA ILE A 107 -0.49 -19.25 9.74
C ILE A 107 -0.33 -18.14 10.79
N MET A 108 0.58 -18.35 11.74
CA MET A 108 1.02 -17.36 12.74
C MET A 108 1.39 -16.00 12.14
N LEU A 109 2.09 -15.94 11.01
CA LEU A 109 2.44 -14.67 10.35
C LEU A 109 1.27 -14.10 9.53
N THR A 110 0.34 -14.96 9.08
CA THR A 110 -0.78 -14.58 8.20
C THR A 110 -2.00 -14.06 8.96
N VAL A 111 -2.22 -14.47 10.21
CA VAL A 111 -3.40 -14.04 10.99
C VAL A 111 -3.27 -12.60 11.48
N ARG A 112 -4.34 -11.79 11.36
CA ARG A 112 -4.33 -10.36 11.75
C ARG A 112 -4.05 -10.14 13.23
N ASN A 113 -4.71 -10.88 14.12
CA ASN A 113 -4.69 -10.60 15.56
C ASN A 113 -4.16 -11.79 16.37
N PHE A 114 -3.04 -11.58 17.07
CA PHE A 114 -2.42 -12.59 17.94
C PHE A 114 -3.16 -12.82 19.28
N ILE A 115 -4.01 -11.86 19.67
CA ILE A 115 -4.53 -11.70 21.02
C ILE A 115 -5.64 -12.72 21.35
N HIS A 116 -6.43 -13.16 20.36
CA HIS A 116 -7.49 -14.16 20.57
C HIS A 116 -7.01 -15.61 20.54
N LEU A 117 -5.73 -15.84 20.31
CA LEU A 117 -5.17 -17.19 20.13
C LEU A 117 -4.39 -17.69 21.35
N GLY A 118 -4.81 -17.34 22.56
CA GLY A 118 -4.50 -18.17 23.73
C GLY A 118 -4.83 -19.66 23.48
N ARG A 119 -5.88 -19.94 22.69
CA ARG A 119 -6.26 -21.30 22.26
C ARG A 119 -5.55 -21.83 21.01
N ILE A 120 -4.97 -20.97 20.18
CA ILE A 120 -4.30 -21.40 18.94
C ILE A 120 -2.79 -21.46 19.14
N CYS A 121 -2.23 -20.78 20.15
CA CYS A 121 -0.92 -21.10 20.71
C CYS A 121 -0.89 -22.58 21.11
N PHE A 122 -1.93 -23.09 21.81
CA PHE A 122 -2.07 -24.54 22.06
C PHE A 122 -2.06 -25.37 20.78
N ILE A 123 -2.70 -24.93 19.69
CA ILE A 123 -2.71 -25.69 18.43
C ILE A 123 -1.32 -25.68 17.77
N ILE A 124 -0.61 -24.56 17.80
CA ILE A 124 0.76 -24.44 17.25
C ILE A 124 1.74 -25.23 18.12
N ASP A 125 1.65 -25.14 19.45
CA ASP A 125 2.41 -25.96 20.40
C ASP A 125 2.12 -27.45 20.17
N PHE A 126 0.85 -27.85 19.97
CA PHE A 126 0.47 -29.23 19.70
C PHE A 126 0.91 -29.74 18.32
N CYS A 127 0.86 -28.90 17.28
CA CYS A 127 1.37 -29.22 15.94
C CYS A 127 2.91 -29.29 15.92
N CYS A 128 3.60 -28.37 16.59
CA CYS A 128 5.06 -28.38 16.70
C CYS A 128 5.55 -29.55 17.58
N PHE A 129 4.84 -29.89 18.66
CA PHE A 129 5.15 -31.05 19.50
C PHE A 129 4.95 -32.38 18.74
N LYS A 130 3.88 -32.50 17.94
CA LYS A 130 3.68 -33.66 17.05
C LYS A 130 4.74 -33.74 15.94
N ASN A 131 5.18 -32.61 15.38
CA ASN A 131 6.26 -32.60 14.39
C ASN A 131 7.62 -32.97 15.00
N SER A 132 7.90 -32.62 16.26
CA SER A 132 9.12 -33.03 16.95
C SER A 132 9.11 -34.54 17.28
N LEU A 133 7.96 -35.11 17.66
CA LEU A 133 7.83 -36.57 17.86
C LEU A 133 7.95 -37.39 16.55
N PHE A 134 7.59 -36.82 15.40
CA PHE A 134 7.75 -37.50 14.11
C PHE A 134 9.22 -37.68 13.68
N TYR A 135 10.16 -36.97 14.32
CA TYR A 135 11.60 -37.14 14.10
C TYR A 135 12.26 -38.13 15.09
N LEU A 136 11.54 -38.67 16.07
CA LEU A 136 12.03 -39.72 16.96
C LEU A 136 11.05 -40.91 17.01
N ASN A 137 11.37 -41.93 16.19
CA ASN A 137 10.83 -43.31 16.18
C ASN A 137 9.53 -43.56 15.39
N PRO A 138 9.55 -44.39 14.32
CA PRO A 138 8.37 -44.76 13.55
C PRO A 138 7.47 -45.84 14.20
N TRP A 139 7.71 -46.25 15.45
CA TRP A 139 7.10 -47.48 16.00
C TRP A 139 6.05 -47.29 17.10
N PHE A 140 5.70 -46.06 17.48
CA PHE A 140 4.70 -45.82 18.52
C PHE A 140 3.67 -44.77 18.09
N SER A 141 2.70 -45.18 17.28
CA SER A 141 1.40 -44.50 17.18
C SER A 141 0.34 -45.42 16.56
N ILE A 142 0.12 -46.55 17.22
CA ILE A 142 -1.23 -47.13 17.26
C ILE A 142 -1.67 -46.89 18.70
N VAL A 143 -2.93 -46.49 18.89
CA VAL A 143 -3.58 -46.03 20.12
C VAL A 143 -3.53 -44.52 20.32
N ALA A 144 -4.73 -43.93 20.32
CA ALA A 144 -5.10 -42.54 20.57
C ALA A 144 -5.11 -41.60 19.36
N THR A 145 -6.14 -41.71 18.52
CA THR A 145 -7.22 -40.69 18.46
C THR A 145 -8.26 -41.07 17.42
N GLY A 146 -9.43 -41.51 17.88
CA GLY A 146 -10.63 -41.56 17.06
C GLY A 146 -11.22 -40.16 16.94
N ILE A 147 -10.98 -39.50 15.81
CA ILE A 147 -11.85 -38.44 15.26
C ILE A 147 -11.86 -38.64 13.74
N LEU A 148 -13.02 -39.08 13.25
CA LEU A 148 -13.38 -39.16 11.83
C LEU A 148 -13.45 -37.75 11.22
N LEU A 149 -12.76 -37.52 10.10
CA LEU A 149 -13.30 -36.86 8.89
C LEU A 149 -12.30 -36.88 7.71
N TYR A 150 -12.52 -37.86 6.82
CA TYR A 150 -12.41 -37.87 5.34
C TYR A 150 -11.11 -37.51 4.58
N PRO A 151 -10.93 -38.08 3.36
CA PRO A 151 -9.63 -38.40 2.77
C PRO A 151 -9.16 -37.36 1.73
N TYR A 152 -7.85 -37.18 1.59
CA TYR A 152 -7.24 -36.60 0.39
C TYR A 152 -6.10 -37.51 -0.09
N THR A 153 -6.46 -38.30 -1.09
CA THR A 153 -5.70 -38.70 -2.29
C THR A 153 -4.17 -38.79 -2.20
N SER A 154 -3.71 -40.04 -2.27
CA SER A 154 -2.54 -40.56 -2.97
C SER A 154 -1.47 -39.57 -3.41
N ILE A 155 -0.34 -39.60 -2.71
CA ILE A 155 0.95 -39.17 -3.26
C ILE A 155 1.64 -40.43 -3.78
N ASP A 156 1.82 -40.49 -5.10
CA ASP A 156 2.66 -41.46 -5.80
C ASP A 156 4.06 -41.48 -5.19
N GLN A 157 4.52 -42.68 -4.86
CA GLN A 157 5.90 -42.93 -4.42
C GLN A 157 6.84 -42.77 -5.62
N GLY A 158 7.56 -41.65 -5.68
CA GLY A 158 8.78 -41.46 -6.49
C GLY A 158 10.02 -41.52 -5.60
N PRO A 159 11.18 -41.98 -6.10
CA PRO A 159 12.20 -42.62 -5.27
C PRO A 159 12.99 -41.65 -4.40
N LEU A 160 13.28 -42.14 -3.19
CA LEU A 160 14.18 -41.59 -2.19
C LEU A 160 15.55 -41.24 -2.79
N ILE A 161 15.89 -39.95 -2.78
CA ILE A 161 17.28 -39.50 -2.89
C ILE A 161 17.70 -39.08 -1.48
N ASN A 162 18.29 -40.04 -0.76
CA ASN A 162 18.96 -39.81 0.51
C ASN A 162 20.22 -38.98 0.27
N THR A 163 20.24 -37.74 0.75
CA THR A 163 21.50 -37.04 1.03
C THR A 163 21.47 -36.55 2.49
N PRO A 164 22.35 -37.06 3.37
CA PRO A 164 22.43 -36.57 4.74
C PRO A 164 23.07 -35.19 4.74
N VAL A 165 22.33 -34.18 5.22
CA VAL A 165 22.91 -32.88 5.57
C VAL A 165 23.54 -33.03 6.96
N ASN A 166 24.86 -33.22 6.98
CA ASN A 166 25.65 -33.15 8.20
C ASN A 166 25.57 -31.74 8.78
N PHE A 167 25.02 -31.63 9.99
CA PHE A 167 25.23 -30.47 10.85
C PHE A 167 26.59 -30.65 11.57
N PHE A 168 27.53 -29.76 11.26
CA PHE A 168 28.64 -29.38 12.13
C PHE A 168 28.47 -27.90 12.48
#